data_AF-A0A2I0NBW6-F1
#
_entry.id   AF-A0A2I0NBW6-F1
#
_cell.length_a   1.000
_cell.length_b   1.000
_cell.length_c   1.000
_cell.angle_alpha   90.00
_cell.angle_beta   90.00
_cell.angle_gamma   90.00
#
_symmetry.space_group_name_H-M   'P 1'
#
loop_
_entity.id
_entity.type
_entity.pdbx_description
1 polymer ?
#
loop_
_entity_poly.entity_id
_entity_poly.type
_entity_poly.pdbx_seq_one_letter_code
_entity_poly.pdbx_strand_id
1 'polypeptide(L)'
;MKFLRHLSETLLGKKISGIRIAPLTTKIIFVFTIFILASNFASHYISLMRNRAVMVDLMKQMLVKDLKEIYNIANTQHQIYQFNKDLKTSVENIENKALVDFKKQKSVLLGVTLEGKLLMQASSIKKHEKFSDSASLKLMRENLEKKVFEGFLTIQFNGEEYF
;
A
#
# COMPACT_ATOMS: atom_id res chain seq x y z
N MET A 1 -36.08 -25.86 32.01
CA MET A 1 -35.32 -27.03 31.48
C MET A 1 -36.11 -27.90 30.47
N LYS A 2 -37.43 -28.13 30.64
CA LYS A 2 -38.26 -28.89 29.66
C LYS A 2 -38.40 -28.21 28.28
N PHE A 3 -38.47 -26.88 28.24
CA PHE A 3 -38.62 -26.10 26.99
C PHE A 3 -37.42 -26.22 26.04
N LEU A 4 -36.19 -26.12 26.56
CA LEU A 4 -34.94 -26.33 25.81
C LEU A 4 -34.83 -27.75 25.25
N ARG A 5 -35.31 -28.75 26.01
CA ARG A 5 -35.31 -30.16 25.61
C ARG A 5 -36.31 -30.40 24.48
N HIS A 6 -37.48 -29.78 24.55
CA HIS A 6 -38.49 -29.86 23.48
C HIS A 6 -38.00 -29.19 22.20
N LEU A 7 -37.41 -27.99 22.29
CA LEU A 7 -36.75 -27.31 21.18
C LEU A 7 -35.62 -28.13 20.55
N SER A 8 -34.78 -28.76 21.38
CA SER A 8 -33.72 -29.65 20.91
C SER A 8 -34.27 -30.87 20.19
N GLU A 9 -35.36 -31.47 20.66
CA GLU A 9 -36.00 -32.62 20.00
C GLU A 9 -36.65 -32.23 18.67
N THR A 10 -37.22 -31.02 18.57
CA THR A 10 -37.80 -30.48 17.35
C THR A 10 -36.75 -30.00 16.34
N LEU A 11 -35.57 -29.58 16.78
CA LEU A 11 -34.49 -29.11 15.89
C LEU A 11 -33.53 -30.24 15.48
N LEU A 12 -32.98 -31.01 16.43
CA LEU A 12 -31.99 -32.06 16.18
C LEU A 12 -32.61 -33.43 15.88
N GLY A 13 -33.92 -33.57 16.07
CA GLY A 13 -34.68 -34.78 15.78
C GLY A 13 -34.81 -35.74 16.95
N LYS A 14 -35.92 -36.46 16.97
CA LYS A 14 -36.22 -37.51 17.96
C LYS A 14 -35.48 -38.80 17.58
N LYS A 15 -34.94 -39.51 18.57
CA LYS A 15 -34.44 -40.88 18.35
C LYS A 15 -35.63 -41.83 18.32
N ILE A 16 -35.81 -42.54 17.22
CA ILE A 16 -36.80 -43.63 17.10
C ILE A 16 -36.00 -44.90 16.82
N SER A 17 -36.15 -45.90 17.68
CA SER A 17 -35.46 -47.21 17.56
C SER A 17 -33.94 -47.11 17.40
N GLY A 18 -33.27 -46.27 18.20
CA GLY A 18 -31.80 -46.10 18.17
C GLY A 18 -31.27 -45.19 17.06
N ILE A 19 -32.10 -44.83 16.07
CA ILE A 19 -31.72 -43.99 14.92
C ILE A 19 -32.24 -42.56 15.14
N ARG A 20 -31.38 -41.55 14.94
CA ARG A 20 -31.76 -40.13 15.05
C ARG A 20 -32.37 -39.65 13.74
N ILE A 21 -33.66 -39.32 13.77
CA ILE A 21 -34.38 -38.81 12.59
C ILE A 21 -34.44 -37.28 12.70
N ALA A 22 -33.53 -36.61 12.01
CA ALA A 22 -33.54 -35.14 11.91
C ALA A 22 -34.69 -34.69 10.99
N PRO A 23 -35.51 -33.70 11.39
CA PRO A 23 -36.63 -33.21 10.57
C PRO A 23 -36.15 -32.57 9.27
N LEU A 24 -36.90 -32.79 8.20
CA LEU A 24 -36.59 -32.23 6.87
C LEU A 24 -36.47 -30.70 6.91
N THR A 25 -37.35 -30.04 7.67
CA THR A 25 -37.36 -28.59 7.86
C THR A 25 -36.03 -28.05 8.40
N THR A 26 -35.42 -28.71 9.40
CA THR A 26 -34.12 -28.28 9.95
C THR A 26 -33.01 -28.38 8.91
N LYS A 27 -32.99 -29.45 8.10
CA LYS A 27 -31.97 -29.62 7.04
C LYS A 27 -32.07 -28.49 6.01
N ILE A 28 -33.30 -28.17 5.60
CA ILE A 28 -33.57 -27.09 4.65
C ILE A 28 -33.11 -25.75 5.23
N ILE A 29 -33.55 -25.40 6.44
CA ILE A 29 -33.16 -24.14 7.11
C ILE A 29 -31.64 -24.05 7.25
N PHE A 30 -30.96 -25.14 7.63
CA PHE A 30 -29.51 -25.16 7.80
C PHE A 30 -28.78 -24.87 6.48
N VAL A 31 -29.18 -25.55 5.40
CA VAL A 31 -28.60 -25.34 4.06
C VAL A 31 -28.83 -23.92 3.58
N PHE A 32 -30.05 -23.40 3.70
CA PHE A 32 -30.35 -22.01 3.34
C PHE A 32 -29.58 -21.00 4.21
N THR A 33 -29.43 -21.27 5.51
CA THR A 33 -28.66 -20.41 6.42
C THR A 33 -27.20 -20.32 5.96
N ILE A 34 -26.58 -21.46 5.64
CA ILE A 34 -25.20 -21.49 5.11
C ILE A 34 -25.12 -20.72 3.80
N PHE A 35 -26.06 -20.92 2.88
CA PHE A 35 -26.05 -20.21 1.59
C PHE A 35 -26.20 -18.69 1.76
N ILE A 36 -27.11 -18.24 2.64
CA ILE A 36 -27.29 -16.81 2.92
C ILE A 36 -26.02 -16.23 3.55
N LEU A 37 -25.40 -16.94 4.50
CA LEU A 37 -24.18 -16.50 5.16
C LEU A 37 -23.01 -16.42 4.17
N ALA A 38 -22.84 -17.43 3.33
CA ALA A 38 -21.83 -17.46 2.27
C ALA A 38 -22.05 -16.33 1.25
N SER A 39 -23.31 -16.07 0.86
CA SER A 39 -23.67 -14.98 -0.05
C SER A 39 -23.35 -13.60 0.56
N ASN A 40 -23.63 -13.41 1.85
CA ASN A 40 -23.34 -12.16 2.54
C ASN A 40 -21.81 -11.95 2.67
N PHE A 41 -21.09 -13.00 3.07
CA PHE A 41 -19.65 -12.97 3.19
C PHE A 41 -18.97 -12.66 1.84
N ALA A 42 -19.40 -13.33 0.76
CA ALA A 42 -18.89 -13.09 -0.58
C ALA A 42 -19.14 -11.65 -1.03
N SER A 43 -20.35 -11.12 -0.80
CA SER A 43 -20.70 -9.75 -1.16
C SER A 43 -19.85 -8.72 -0.43
N HIS A 44 -19.65 -8.89 0.88
CA HIS A 44 -18.80 -8.02 1.68
C HIS A 44 -17.34 -8.12 1.27
N TYR A 45 -16.85 -9.33 0.97
CA TYR A 45 -15.50 -9.55 0.48
C TYR A 45 -15.26 -8.84 -0.87
N ILE A 46 -16.19 -8.94 -1.81
CA ILE A 46 -16.12 -8.23 -3.10
C ILE A 46 -16.10 -6.72 -2.89
N SER A 47 -16.93 -6.20 -1.97
CA SER A 47 -16.96 -4.78 -1.61
C SER A 47 -15.60 -4.31 -1.08
N LEU A 48 -15.02 -5.06 -0.15
CA LEU A 48 -13.70 -4.75 0.43
C LEU A 48 -12.61 -4.76 -0.65
N MET A 49 -12.62 -5.75 -1.54
CA MET A 49 -11.65 -5.86 -2.62
C MET A 49 -11.75 -4.68 -3.59
N ARG A 50 -12.98 -4.26 -3.95
CA ARG A 50 -13.21 -3.09 -4.81
C ARG A 50 -12.72 -1.81 -4.15
N ASN A 51 -13.04 -1.60 -2.88
CA ASN A 51 -12.57 -0.43 -2.13
C ASN A 51 -11.03 -0.37 -2.09
N ARG A 52 -10.38 -1.52 -1.88
CA ARG A 52 -8.93 -1.62 -1.93
C ARG A 52 -8.36 -1.24 -3.30
N ALA A 53 -8.98 -1.71 -4.39
CA ALA A 53 -8.54 -1.37 -5.74
C ALA A 53 -8.64 0.14 -6.02
N VAL A 54 -9.74 0.78 -5.63
CA VAL A 54 -9.92 2.24 -5.76
C VAL A 54 -8.92 3.00 -4.90
N MET A 55 -8.66 2.54 -3.67
CA MET A 55 -7.66 3.15 -2.79
C MET A 55 -6.25 3.09 -3.40
N VAL A 56 -5.87 1.96 -4.02
CA VAL A 56 -4.59 1.83 -4.72
C VAL A 56 -4.49 2.78 -5.92
N ASP A 57 -5.57 2.94 -6.69
CA ASP A 57 -5.60 3.88 -7.81
C ASP A 57 -5.42 5.32 -7.35
N LEU A 58 -6.16 5.72 -6.31
CA LEU A 58 -6.01 7.05 -5.70
C LEU A 58 -4.59 7.27 -5.15
N MET A 59 -3.98 6.26 -4.53
CA MET A 59 -2.59 6.34 -4.08
C MET A 59 -1.63 6.58 -5.25
N LYS A 60 -1.79 5.87 -6.38
CA LYS A 60 -0.97 6.09 -7.58
C LYS A 60 -1.13 7.51 -8.11
N GLN A 61 -2.36 8.01 -8.18
CA GLN A 61 -2.62 9.38 -8.62
C GLN A 61 -1.99 10.43 -7.69
N MET A 62 -2.03 10.21 -6.37
CA MET A 62 -1.35 11.07 -5.40
C MET A 62 0.17 11.00 -5.56
N LEU A 63 0.77 9.81 -5.70
CA LEU A 63 2.21 9.66 -5.91
C LEU A 63 2.69 10.39 -7.17
N VAL A 64 1.96 10.27 -8.29
CA VAL A 64 2.30 10.98 -9.53
C VAL A 64 2.19 12.51 -9.35
N LYS A 65 1.18 12.97 -8.61
CA LYS A 65 1.03 14.40 -8.30
C LYS A 65 2.19 14.90 -7.46
N ASP A 66 2.53 14.18 -6.39
CA ASP A 66 3.62 14.54 -5.47
C ASP A 66 4.97 14.52 -6.22
N LEU A 67 5.19 13.54 -7.09
CA LEU A 67 6.38 13.48 -7.96
C LEU A 67 6.49 14.70 -8.87
N LYS A 68 5.39 15.12 -9.50
CA LYS A 68 5.35 16.31 -10.35
C LYS A 68 5.62 17.58 -9.56
N GLU A 69 5.10 17.69 -8.34
CA GLU A 69 5.37 18.82 -7.46
C GLU A 69 6.85 18.90 -7.08
N ILE A 70 7.44 17.78 -6.64
CA ILE A 70 8.87 17.69 -6.34
C ILE A 70 9.73 18.01 -7.57
N TYR A 71 9.36 17.51 -8.75
CA TYR A 71 10.07 17.83 -9.99
C TYR A 71 10.07 19.34 -10.28
N ASN A 72 8.93 20.00 -10.11
CA ASN A 72 8.83 21.46 -10.29
C ASN A 72 9.70 22.22 -9.29
N ILE A 73 9.72 21.78 -8.03
CA ILE A 73 10.57 22.36 -6.98
C ILE A 73 12.05 22.17 -7.35
N ALA A 74 12.44 20.95 -7.73
CA ALA A 74 13.81 20.64 -8.14
C ALA A 74 14.25 21.47 -9.35
N ASN A 75 13.39 21.63 -10.35
CA ASN A 75 13.67 22.46 -11.52
C ASN A 75 13.81 23.94 -11.14
N THR A 76 12.96 24.45 -10.25
CA THR A 76 13.07 25.83 -9.75
C THR A 76 14.38 26.04 -8.99
N GLN A 77 14.74 25.13 -8.09
CA GLN A 77 15.99 25.20 -7.33
C GLN A 77 17.22 25.01 -8.23
N HIS A 78 17.10 24.23 -9.31
CA HIS A 78 18.13 24.10 -10.33
C HIS A 78 18.36 25.43 -11.08
N GLN A 79 17.30 26.15 -11.44
CA GLN A 79 17.42 27.49 -12.04
C GLN A 79 18.08 28.49 -11.09
N ILE A 80 17.69 28.48 -9.81
CA ILE A 80 18.31 29.31 -8.77
C ILE A 80 19.80 28.98 -8.64
N TYR A 81 20.15 27.68 -8.60
CA TYR A 81 21.53 27.22 -8.58
C TYR A 81 22.32 27.72 -9.78
N GLN A 82 21.73 27.71 -10.98
CA GLN A 82 22.42 28.24 -12.16
C GLN A 82 22.80 29.71 -12.02
N PHE A 83 22.00 30.50 -11.30
CA PHE A 83 22.23 31.92 -11.05
C PHE A 83 23.21 32.19 -9.91
N ASN A 84 23.00 31.59 -8.73
CA ASN A 84 23.79 31.88 -7.52
C ASN A 84 24.99 30.94 -7.29
N LYS A 85 25.06 29.80 -8.01
CA LYS A 85 26.04 28.72 -7.85
C LYS A 85 26.08 28.07 -6.45
N ASP A 86 25.04 28.24 -5.64
CA ASP A 86 24.95 27.68 -4.30
C ASP A 86 24.18 26.36 -4.29
N LEU A 87 24.91 25.26 -4.50
CA LEU A 87 24.33 23.92 -4.53
C LEU A 87 23.75 23.50 -3.17
N LYS A 88 24.42 23.88 -2.08
CA LYS A 88 24.06 23.44 -0.74
C LYS A 88 22.69 24.02 -0.36
N THR A 89 22.53 25.33 -0.51
CA THR A 89 21.27 26.01 -0.21
C THR A 89 20.15 25.52 -1.12
N SER A 90 20.43 25.32 -2.42
CA SER A 90 19.43 24.76 -3.34
C SER A 90 18.95 23.39 -2.91
N VAL A 91 19.85 22.48 -2.52
CA VAL A 91 19.49 21.15 -2.03
C VAL A 91 18.71 21.22 -0.71
N GLU A 92 19.18 22.01 0.25
CA GLU A 92 18.50 22.21 1.55
C GLU A 92 17.08 22.74 1.36
N ASN A 93 16.86 23.64 0.40
CA ASN A 93 15.52 24.14 0.09
C ASN A 93 14.59 23.05 -0.47
N ILE A 94 15.09 22.15 -1.32
CA ILE A 94 14.29 21.02 -1.81
C ILE A 94 13.96 20.08 -0.64
N GLU A 95 14.95 19.76 0.21
CA GLU A 95 14.74 18.88 1.37
C GLU A 95 13.72 19.47 2.35
N ASN A 96 13.85 20.75 2.69
CA ASN A 96 12.95 21.43 3.62
C ASN A 96 11.51 21.48 3.08
N LYS A 97 11.33 21.78 1.79
CA LYS A 97 10.00 21.79 1.18
C LYS A 97 9.37 20.40 1.22
N ALA A 98 10.12 19.37 0.83
CA ALA A 98 9.64 17.99 0.89
C ALA A 98 9.28 17.54 2.31
N LEU A 99 10.08 17.91 3.32
CA LEU A 99 9.79 17.61 4.73
C LEU A 99 8.50 18.26 5.22
N VAL A 100 8.18 19.49 4.77
CA VAL A 100 6.91 20.16 5.10
C VAL A 100 5.73 19.46 4.45
N ASP A 101 5.89 18.96 3.22
CA ASP A 101 4.82 18.30 2.47
C ASP A 101 4.58 16.85 2.95
N PHE A 102 5.59 16.22 3.55
CA PHE A 102 5.52 14.86 4.07
C PHE A 102 4.64 14.74 5.32
N LYS A 103 3.39 14.33 5.11
CA LYS A 103 2.41 14.09 6.18
C LYS A 103 2.57 12.73 6.89
N LYS A 104 3.39 11.83 6.36
CA LYS A 104 3.54 10.45 6.87
C LYS A 104 5.00 10.17 7.27
N GLN A 105 5.17 9.41 8.35
CA GLN A 105 6.51 9.07 8.89
C GLN A 105 7.36 8.23 7.93
N LYS A 106 6.72 7.48 7.03
CA LYS A 106 7.38 6.62 6.03
C LYS A 106 7.48 7.28 4.65
N SER A 107 7.33 8.60 4.53
CA SER A 107 7.58 9.28 3.25
C SER A 107 9.08 9.56 3.10
N VAL A 108 9.62 9.26 1.91
CA VAL A 108 11.03 9.48 1.58
C VAL A 108 11.16 10.14 0.23
N LEU A 109 12.04 11.12 0.14
CA LEU A 109 12.54 11.71 -1.11
C LEU A 109 14.05 11.53 -1.13
N LEU A 110 14.54 10.89 -2.18
CA LEU A 110 15.95 10.58 -2.36
C LEU A 110 16.43 11.15 -3.69
N GLY A 111 17.54 11.88 -3.67
CA GLY A 111 18.30 12.20 -4.88
C GLY A 111 19.54 11.34 -4.91
N VAL A 112 19.56 10.36 -5.82
CA VAL A 112 20.61 9.36 -5.93
C VAL A 112 21.46 9.64 -7.17
N THR A 113 22.78 9.63 -7.01
CA THR A 113 23.74 9.67 -8.13
C THR A 113 23.86 8.31 -8.81
N LEU A 114 24.46 8.26 -10.01
CA LEU A 114 24.70 7.00 -10.74
C LEU A 114 25.63 6.05 -9.98
N GLU A 115 26.46 6.59 -9.09
CA GLU A 115 27.37 5.86 -8.22
C GLU A 115 26.72 5.40 -6.90
N GLY A 116 25.45 5.74 -6.66
CA GLY A 116 24.71 5.37 -5.44
C GLY A 116 24.99 6.27 -4.24
N LYS A 117 25.67 7.40 -4.41
CA LYS A 117 25.76 8.45 -3.38
C LYS A 117 24.44 9.21 -3.29
N LEU A 118 24.00 9.52 -2.08
CA LEU A 118 22.84 10.38 -1.84
C LEU A 118 23.27 11.85 -1.90
N LEU A 119 22.69 12.60 -2.84
CA LEU A 119 22.82 14.06 -2.92
C LEU A 119 21.86 14.75 -1.96
N MET A 120 20.69 14.14 -1.76
CA MET A 120 19.64 14.68 -0.91
C MET A 120 18.80 13.55 -0.32
N GLN A 121 18.33 13.78 0.89
CA GLN A 121 17.39 12.92 1.60
C GLN A 121 16.46 13.79 2.45
N ALA A 122 15.18 13.81 2.07
CA ALA A 122 14.11 14.30 2.95
C ALA A 122 13.30 13.10 3.44
N SER A 123 13.21 12.96 4.76
CA SER A 123 12.46 11.89 5.42
C SER A 123 12.49 12.09 6.94
N SER A 124 11.57 11.46 7.68
CA SER A 124 11.64 11.40 9.15
C SER A 124 12.67 10.40 9.69
N ILE A 125 13.31 9.61 8.83
CA ILE A 125 14.34 8.63 9.21
C ILE A 125 15.74 9.25 9.24
N LYS A 126 16.70 8.54 9.83
CA LYS A 126 18.10 8.99 9.93
C LYS A 126 18.67 9.22 8.53
N LYS A 127 19.52 10.25 8.38
CA LYS A 127 20.23 10.50 7.11
C LYS A 127 21.20 9.35 6.83
N HIS A 128 21.17 8.87 5.59
CA HIS A 128 22.11 7.90 5.05
C HIS A 128 23.02 8.60 4.03
N GLU A 129 24.26 8.16 3.93
CA GLU A 129 25.22 8.73 2.95
C GLU A 129 25.12 8.03 1.58
N LYS A 130 24.66 6.77 1.57
CA LYS A 130 24.63 5.92 0.38
C LYS A 130 23.30 5.21 0.25
N PHE A 131 22.92 5.01 -1.00
CA PHE A 131 21.80 4.18 -1.39
C PHE A 131 22.25 2.72 -1.48
N SER A 132 21.64 1.85 -0.67
CA SER A 132 22.10 0.46 -0.50
C SER A 132 21.54 -0.52 -1.54
N ASP A 133 20.46 -0.17 -2.23
CA ASP A 133 19.78 -1.07 -3.17
C ASP A 133 20.45 -1.05 -4.55
N SER A 134 21.46 -1.91 -4.68
CA SER A 134 22.23 -2.08 -5.92
C SER A 134 21.40 -2.60 -7.09
N ALA A 135 20.35 -3.38 -6.84
CA ALA A 135 19.50 -3.94 -7.89
C ALA A 135 18.67 -2.82 -8.55
N SER A 136 18.04 -1.99 -7.72
CA SER A 136 17.31 -0.81 -8.18
C SER A 136 18.22 0.20 -8.88
N LEU A 137 19.43 0.44 -8.35
CA LEU A 137 20.41 1.33 -8.98
C LEU A 137 20.85 0.83 -10.36
N LYS A 138 21.01 -0.49 -10.53
CA LYS A 138 21.31 -1.09 -11.83
C LYS A 138 20.17 -0.84 -12.81
N LEU A 139 18.92 -1.05 -12.39
CA LEU A 139 17.76 -0.83 -13.25
C LEU A 139 17.61 0.65 -13.64
N MET A 140 17.85 1.59 -12.71
CA MET A 140 17.86 3.03 -13.02
C MET A 140 18.89 3.37 -14.11
N ARG A 141 20.08 2.76 -14.08
CA ARG A 141 21.11 2.92 -15.12
C ARG A 141 20.68 2.33 -16.46
N GLU A 142 20.13 1.12 -16.46
CA GLU A 142 19.61 0.48 -17.68
C GLU A 142 18.46 1.29 -18.31
N ASN A 143 17.61 1.91 -17.49
CA ASN A 143 16.54 2.79 -17.95
C ASN A 143 17.08 4.11 -18.52
N LEU A 144 18.12 4.67 -17.89
CA LEU A 144 18.79 5.87 -18.39
C LEU A 144 19.38 5.64 -19.80
N GLU A 145 20.02 4.50 -20.04
CA GLU A 145 20.55 4.12 -21.36
C GLU A 145 19.43 4.05 -22.42
N LYS A 146 18.23 3.63 -22.02
CA LYS A 146 17.03 3.58 -22.85
C LYS A 146 16.29 4.92 -22.95
N LYS A 147 16.82 5.99 -22.36
CA LYS A 147 16.19 7.33 -22.26
C LYS A 147 14.83 7.31 -21.56
N VAL A 148 14.64 6.40 -20.60
CA VAL A 148 13.47 6.34 -19.73
C VAL A 148 13.82 7.05 -18.43
N PHE A 149 13.23 8.23 -18.21
CA PHE A 149 13.53 9.09 -17.07
C PHE A 149 12.47 9.05 -15.96
N GLU A 150 11.27 8.55 -16.27
CA GLU A 150 10.12 8.50 -15.38
C GLU A 150 9.54 7.09 -15.34
N GLY A 151 9.05 6.67 -14.17
CA GLY A 151 8.43 5.37 -13.99
C GLY A 151 8.28 4.98 -12.53
N PHE A 152 7.71 3.80 -12.31
CA PHE A 152 7.61 3.18 -10.99
C PHE A 152 8.73 2.17 -10.80
N LEU A 153 9.38 2.22 -9.65
CA LEU A 153 10.40 1.27 -9.26
C LEU A 153 10.27 1.00 -7.76
N THR A 154 10.14 -0.29 -7.43
CA THR A 154 10.20 -0.72 -6.04
C THR A 154 11.63 -0.66 -5.56
N ILE A 155 11.87 0.07 -4.46
CA ILE A 155 13.21 0.25 -3.89
C ILE A 155 13.26 -0.23 -2.45
N GLN A 156 14.42 -0.75 -2.03
CA GLN A 156 14.70 -1.09 -0.64
C GLN A 156 15.54 0.01 0.01
N PHE A 157 15.00 0.66 1.05
CA PHE A 157 15.71 1.71 1.77
C PHE A 157 15.43 1.62 3.27
N ASN A 158 16.45 1.76 4.12
CA ASN A 158 16.28 1.68 5.59
C ASN A 158 15.55 0.39 6.08
N GLY A 159 15.76 -0.74 5.39
CA GLY A 159 15.11 -2.02 5.72
C GLY A 159 13.62 -2.11 5.39
N GLU A 160 13.09 -1.13 4.65
CA GLU A 160 11.70 -1.04 4.23
C GLU A 160 11.61 -1.01 2.70
N GLU A 161 10.49 -1.53 2.19
CA GLU A 161 10.18 -1.56 0.76
C GLU A 161 9.28 -0.37 0.40
N TYR A 162 9.69 0.39 -0.62
CA TYR A 162 8.97 1.56 -1.12
C TYR A 162 8.49 1.30 -2.54
N PHE A 163 7.34 1.88 -2.90
CA PHE A 163 6.70 1.77 -4.21
C PHE A 163 6.38 3.14 -4.80
#